data_AF-A0A537D9V8-F1
#
_entry.id   AF-A0A537D9V8-F1
#
_cell.length_a   1.000
_cell.length_b   1.000
_cell.length_c   1.000
_cell.angle_alpha   90.00
_cell.angle_beta   90.00
_cell.angle_gamma   90.00
#
_symmetry.space_group_name_H-M   'P 1'
#
loop_
_entity.id
_entity.type
_entity.pdbx_description
1 polymer ?
#
loop_
_entity_poly.entity_id
_entity_poly.type
_entity_poly.pdbx_seq_one_letter_code
_entity_poly.pdbx_strand_id
1 'polypeptide(L)'
;MVPKTQFQFDQKVDLEIGKSVRATLRFYNELRKQAAARGEQGKPPSFETFSAMATGLMEASKQVHLDRLKNLSMREPFERTWTQKLLNYSTKKLLKDSYETLSKRF
;
A
#
# COMPACT_ATOMS: atom_id res chain seq x y z
N MET A 1 -3.13 28.24 6.65
CA MET A 1 -3.78 27.23 7.51
C MET A 1 -4.24 26.07 6.64
N VAL A 2 -3.82 24.83 6.95
CA VAL A 2 -4.37 23.65 6.26
C VAL A 2 -5.76 23.38 6.83
N PRO A 3 -6.81 23.21 6.01
CA PRO A 3 -8.14 22.86 6.50
C PRO A 3 -8.09 21.57 7.33
N LYS A 4 -8.77 21.56 8.49
CA LYS A 4 -8.79 20.42 9.42
C LYS A 4 -9.13 19.08 8.73
N THR A 5 -9.98 19.13 7.71
CA THR A 5 -10.40 17.97 6.92
C THR A 5 -9.31 17.44 5.99
N GLN A 6 -8.51 18.33 5.38
CA GLN A 6 -7.39 17.92 4.52
C GLN A 6 -6.32 17.20 5.33
N PHE A 7 -5.99 17.72 6.51
CA PHE A 7 -5.05 17.06 7.43
C PHE A 7 -5.53 15.67 7.87
N GLN A 8 -6.82 15.50 8.12
CA GLN A 8 -7.40 14.18 8.44
C GLN A 8 -7.31 13.21 7.28
N PHE A 9 -7.50 13.66 6.04
CA PHE A 9 -7.32 12.82 4.86
C PHE A 9 -5.87 12.43 4.65
N ASP A 10 -4.92 13.37 4.78
CA ASP A 10 -3.50 13.07 4.63
C ASP A 10 -3.04 11.94 5.54
N GLN A 11 -3.35 12.03 6.84
CA GLN A 11 -2.98 11.00 7.82
C GLN A 11 -3.65 9.65 7.53
N LYS A 12 -4.92 9.69 7.14
CA LYS A 12 -5.69 8.48 6.84
C LYS A 12 -5.16 7.78 5.60
N VAL A 13 -4.87 8.52 4.54
CA VAL A 13 -4.29 7.97 3.30
C VAL A 13 -2.90 7.41 3.55
N ASP A 14 -2.03 8.12 4.28
CA ASP A 14 -0.70 7.63 4.63
C ASP A 14 -0.77 6.30 5.40
N LEU A 15 -1.72 6.19 6.35
CA LEU A 15 -1.92 4.98 7.13
C LEU A 15 -2.35 3.80 6.25
N GLU A 16 -3.29 4.01 5.32
CA GLU A 16 -3.81 2.96 4.43
C GLU A 16 -2.80 2.52 3.38
N ILE A 17 -2.02 3.45 2.82
CA ILE A 17 -0.87 3.14 1.97
C ILE A 17 0.11 2.24 2.74
N GLY A 18 0.47 2.65 3.96
CA GLY A 18 1.36 1.87 4.82
C GLY A 18 0.84 0.46 5.14
N LYS A 19 -0.45 0.32 5.42
CA LYS A 19 -1.09 -0.99 5.67
C LYS A 19 -1.03 -1.87 4.43
N SER A 20 -1.32 -1.32 3.25
CA SER A 20 -1.33 -2.05 1.97
C SER A 20 0.06 -2.60 1.62
N VAL A 21 1.12 -1.79 1.78
CA VAL A 21 2.50 -2.26 1.57
C VAL A 21 2.88 -3.34 2.58
N ARG A 22 2.57 -3.15 3.87
CA ARG A 22 2.86 -4.16 4.90
C ARG A 22 2.10 -5.46 4.69
N ALA A 23 0.84 -5.40 4.24
CA ALA A 23 0.05 -6.58 3.91
C ALA A 23 0.69 -7.36 2.74
N THR A 24 1.12 -6.65 1.70
CA THR A 24 1.85 -7.22 0.56
C THR A 24 3.14 -7.92 1.01
N LEU A 25 3.94 -7.24 1.85
CA LEU A 25 5.15 -7.81 2.43
C LEU A 25 4.87 -9.08 3.24
N ARG A 26 3.82 -9.08 4.06
CA ARG A 26 3.42 -10.26 4.86
C ARG A 26 3.01 -11.42 3.97
N PHE A 27 2.22 -11.16 2.94
CA PHE A 27 1.76 -12.17 1.99
C PHE A 27 2.94 -12.91 1.34
N TYR A 28 3.91 -12.18 0.76
CA TYR A 28 5.06 -12.83 0.13
C TYR A 28 6.00 -13.52 1.12
N ASN A 29 6.16 -12.99 2.34
CA ASN A 29 6.89 -13.70 3.39
C ASN A 29 6.22 -15.02 3.76
N GLU A 30 4.89 -15.09 3.75
CA GLU A 30 4.15 -16.31 4.03
C GLU A 30 4.28 -17.32 2.90
N LEU A 31 4.19 -16.87 1.64
CA LEU A 31 4.50 -17.72 0.48
C LEU A 31 5.91 -18.31 0.55
N ARG A 32 6.91 -17.49 0.93
CA ARG A 32 8.29 -17.96 1.13
C ARG A 32 8.38 -19.06 2.18
N LYS A 33 7.72 -18.88 3.33
CA LYS A 33 7.71 -19.89 4.40
C LYS A 33 7.05 -21.19 3.96
N GLN A 34 5.96 -21.10 3.19
CA GLN A 34 5.28 -22.27 2.65
C GLN A 34 6.16 -23.05 1.68
N ALA A 35 6.90 -22.35 0.79
CA ALA A 35 7.88 -22.98 -0.09
C ALA A 35 9.01 -23.65 0.70
N ALA A 36 9.58 -22.96 1.70
CA ALA A 36 10.62 -23.51 2.56
C ALA A 36 10.15 -24.76 3.32
N ALA A 37 8.90 -24.78 3.80
CA ALA A 37 8.31 -25.95 4.45
C ALA A 37 8.17 -27.18 3.53
N ARG A 38 8.14 -26.96 2.20
CA ARG A 38 8.14 -28.02 1.17
C ARG A 38 9.55 -28.39 0.70
N GLY A 39 10.59 -27.77 1.25
CA GLY A 39 11.97 -27.94 0.78
C GLY A 39 12.27 -27.21 -0.53
N GLU A 40 11.40 -26.32 -0.99
CA GLU A 40 11.58 -25.55 -2.21
C GLU A 40 12.32 -24.23 -1.92
N GLN A 41 13.29 -23.89 -2.77
CA GLN A 41 13.86 -22.53 -2.79
C GLN A 41 12.89 -21.60 -3.54
N GLY A 42 12.08 -20.86 -2.78
CA GLY A 42 11.28 -19.78 -3.34
C GLY A 42 12.16 -18.68 -3.91
N LYS A 43 11.71 -18.03 -4.99
CA LYS A 43 12.29 -16.78 -5.49
C LYS A 43 11.42 -15.60 -5.10
N PRO A 44 11.98 -14.42 -4.82
CA PRO A 44 11.17 -13.24 -4.57
C PRO A 44 10.36 -12.90 -5.84
N PRO A 45 9.17 -12.29 -5.70
CA PRO A 45 8.50 -11.68 -6.85
C PRO A 45 9.41 -10.58 -7.44
N SER A 46 9.14 -10.15 -8.68
CA SER A 46 9.77 -8.92 -9.18
C SER A 46 9.25 -7.69 -8.42
N PHE A 47 10.00 -6.58 -8.48
CA PHE A 47 9.55 -5.31 -7.91
C PHE A 47 8.23 -4.84 -8.51
N GLU A 48 8.03 -5.06 -9.82
CA GLU A 48 6.80 -4.72 -10.53
C GLU A 48 5.61 -5.51 -9.99
N THR A 49 5.76 -6.83 -9.83
CA THR A 49 4.70 -7.69 -9.29
C THR A 49 4.38 -7.34 -7.83
N PHE A 50 5.39 -7.06 -7.01
CA PHE A 50 5.20 -6.59 -5.65
C PHE A 50 4.43 -5.26 -5.62
N SER A 51 4.86 -4.29 -6.43
CA SER A 51 4.27 -2.95 -6.49
C SER A 51 2.84 -2.97 -7.04
N ALA A 52 2.57 -3.79 -8.04
CA ALA A 52 1.23 -3.99 -8.59
C ALA A 52 0.28 -4.54 -7.53
N MET A 53 0.69 -5.55 -6.76
CA MET A 53 -0.12 -6.10 -5.67
C MET A 53 -0.38 -5.06 -4.57
N ALA A 54 0.65 -4.33 -4.14
CA ALA A 54 0.51 -3.28 -3.15
C ALA A 54 -0.45 -2.18 -3.63
N THR A 55 -0.37 -1.80 -4.90
CA THR A 55 -1.24 -0.80 -5.53
C THR A 55 -2.69 -1.28 -5.62
N GLY A 56 -2.91 -2.56 -5.97
CA GLY A 56 -4.24 -3.16 -5.94
C GLY A 56 -4.90 -3.13 -4.55
N LEU A 57 -4.12 -3.41 -3.50
CA LEU A 57 -4.59 -3.31 -2.11
C LEU A 57 -4.88 -1.85 -1.69
N MET A 58 -4.06 -0.91 -2.13
CA MET A 58 -4.31 0.52 -1.93
C MET A 58 -5.64 0.92 -2.58
N GLU A 59 -5.85 0.55 -3.84
CA GLU A 59 -7.06 0.88 -4.59
C GLU A 59 -8.32 0.27 -3.95
N ALA A 60 -8.24 -0.98 -3.50
CA ALA A 60 -9.32 -1.63 -2.76
C ALA A 60 -9.64 -0.88 -1.44
N SER A 61 -8.62 -0.48 -0.68
CA SER A 61 -8.80 0.32 0.54
C SER A 61 -9.41 1.69 0.26
N LYS A 62 -8.98 2.36 -0.83
CA LYS A 62 -9.56 3.61 -1.31
C LYS A 62 -11.06 3.46 -1.56
N GLN A 63 -11.47 2.43 -2.29
CA GLN A 63 -12.87 2.19 -2.63
C GLN A 63 -13.72 1.98 -1.37
N VAL A 64 -13.25 1.18 -0.42
CA VAL A 64 -13.93 0.98 0.88
C VAL A 64 -14.09 2.30 1.64
N HIS A 65 -13.10 3.19 1.58
CA HIS A 65 -13.21 4.50 2.20
C HIS A 65 -14.19 5.43 1.48
N LEU A 66 -14.21 5.40 0.15
CA LEU A 66 -15.17 6.14 -0.66
C LEU A 66 -16.61 5.70 -0.39
N ASP A 67 -16.86 4.40 -0.31
CA ASP A 67 -18.20 3.86 -0.04
C ASP A 67 -18.70 4.23 1.36
N ARG A 68 -17.78 4.47 2.31
CA ARG A 68 -18.09 4.92 3.68
C ARG A 68 -18.24 6.44 3.81
N LEU A 69 -17.91 7.23 2.78
CA LEU A 69 -18.08 8.68 2.82
C LEU A 69 -19.56 9.03 2.69
N LYS A 70 -20.16 9.45 3.81
CA LYS A 70 -21.55 9.94 3.83
C LYS A 70 -21.75 11.27 3.11
N ASN A 71 -20.69 12.09 3.00
CA ASN A 71 -20.75 13.37 2.32
C ASN A 71 -20.09 13.26 0.94
N LEU A 72 -20.93 13.32 -0.11
CA LEU A 72 -20.49 13.25 -1.50
C LEU A 72 -19.55 14.40 -1.88
N SER A 73 -19.68 15.59 -1.27
CA SER A 73 -18.78 16.73 -1.54
C SER A 73 -17.35 16.47 -1.06
N MET A 74 -17.13 15.45 -0.24
CA MET A 74 -15.81 15.08 0.28
C MET A 74 -15.11 14.02 -0.57
N ARG A 75 -15.78 13.45 -1.57
CA ARG A 75 -15.24 12.41 -2.44
C ARG A 75 -14.07 12.90 -3.27
N GLU A 76 -14.27 13.97 -4.02
CA GLU A 76 -13.25 14.54 -4.91
C GLU A 76 -12.01 15.03 -4.14
N PRO A 77 -12.13 15.77 -3.00
CA PRO A 77 -10.96 16.11 -2.18
C PRO A 77 -10.20 14.88 -1.68
N PHE A 78 -10.90 13.81 -1.29
CA PHE A 78 -10.26 12.57 -0.84
C PHE A 78 -9.51 11.86 -1.98
N GLU A 79 -10.12 11.72 -3.15
CA GLU A 79 -9.49 11.12 -4.34
C GLU A 79 -8.26 11.92 -4.79
N ARG A 80 -8.32 13.25 -4.70
CA ARG A 80 -7.19 14.14 -4.97
C ARG A 80 -6.04 13.92 -3.98
N THR A 81 -6.33 13.92 -2.68
CA THR A 81 -5.33 13.62 -1.65
C THR A 81 -4.71 12.25 -1.88
N TRP A 82 -5.52 11.24 -2.22
CA TRP A 82 -5.05 9.90 -2.52
C TRP A 82 -4.04 9.88 -3.67
N THR A 83 -4.42 10.46 -4.80
CA THR A 83 -3.56 10.54 -5.99
C THR A 83 -2.24 11.24 -5.69
N GLN A 84 -2.28 12.36 -4.96
CA GLN A 84 -1.07 13.08 -4.56
C GLN A 84 -0.17 12.21 -3.68
N LYS A 85 -0.72 11.52 -2.69
CA LYS A 85 0.06 10.65 -1.79
C LYS A 85 0.68 9.45 -2.50
N LEU A 86 0.02 8.88 -3.51
CA LEU A 86 0.60 7.79 -4.31
C LEU A 86 1.80 8.25 -5.14
N LEU A 87 1.78 9.48 -5.65
CA LEU A 87 2.87 10.04 -6.45
C LEU A 87 4.06 10.50 -5.61
N ASN A 88 3.86 10.71 -4.30
CA ASN A 88 4.88 11.21 -3.39
C ASN A 88 6.08 10.27 -3.28
N TYR A 89 7.25 10.89 -3.11
CA TYR A 89 8.52 10.19 -2.93
C TYR A 89 8.50 9.22 -1.73
N SER A 90 7.84 9.58 -0.63
CA SER A 90 7.70 8.73 0.55
C SER A 90 7.02 7.40 0.24
N THR A 91 5.97 7.39 -0.57
CA THR A 91 5.25 6.17 -0.97
C THR A 91 6.10 5.30 -1.90
N LYS A 92 6.77 5.92 -2.88
CA LYS A 92 7.71 5.22 -3.77
C LYS A 92 8.87 4.60 -3.00
N LYS A 93 9.44 5.36 -2.05
CA LYS A 93 10.50 4.87 -1.16
C LYS A 93 10.01 3.73 -0.28
N LEU A 94 8.83 3.85 0.32
CA LEU A 94 8.23 2.79 1.15
C LEU A 94 8.07 1.47 0.38
N LEU A 95 7.59 1.53 -0.88
CA LEU A 95 7.49 0.36 -1.74
C LEU A 95 8.86 -0.28 -1.99
N LYS A 96 9.86 0.54 -2.35
CA LYS A 96 11.22 0.09 -2.62
C LYS A 96 11.87 -0.53 -1.37
N ASP A 97 11.85 0.16 -0.25
CA ASP A 97 12.46 -0.32 1.01
C ASP A 97 11.80 -1.63 1.50
N SER A 98 10.48 -1.75 1.33
CA SER A 98 9.74 -2.96 1.69
C SER A 98 10.08 -4.12 0.77
N TYR A 99 10.20 -3.86 -0.53
CA TYR A 99 10.63 -4.86 -1.50
C TYR A 99 12.08 -5.32 -1.26
N GLU A 100 13.01 -4.40 -1.02
CA GLU A 100 14.39 -4.76 -0.71
C GLU A 100 14.48 -5.63 0.56
N THR A 101 13.66 -5.31 1.57
CA THR A 101 13.55 -6.12 2.79
C THR A 101 13.01 -7.53 2.49
N LEU A 102 12.04 -7.65 1.58
CA LEU A 102 11.52 -8.93 1.14
C LEU A 102 12.60 -9.73 0.40
N SER A 103 13.25 -9.13 -0.59
CA SER A 103 14.25 -9.77 -1.45
C SER A 103 15.46 -10.29 -0.68
N LYS A 104 15.90 -9.60 0.37
CA LYS A 104 16.99 -10.06 1.26
C LYS A 104 16.65 -11.31 2.09
N ARG A 105 15.37 -11.68 2.18
CA ARG A 105 14.90 -12.83 2.98
C ARG A 105 14.65 -14.08 2.16
N PHE A 106 14.50 -13.94 0.85
CA PHE A 106 14.49 -15.07 -0.07
C PHE A 106 15.92 -15.54 -0.30
#